data_AF-A0A8B6EJA0-F1
#
_entry.id   AF-A0A8B6EJA0-F1
#
_cell.length_a   1.000
_cell.length_b   1.000
_cell.length_c   1.000
_cell.angle_alpha   90.00
_cell.angle_beta   90.00
_cell.angle_gamma   90.00
#
_symmetry.space_group_name_H-M   'P 1'
#
loop_
_entity.id
_entity.type
_entity.pdbx_description
1 polymer ?
#
loop_
_entity_poly.entity_id
_entity_poly.type
_entity_poly.pdbx_seq_one_letter_code
_entity_poly.pdbx_strand_id
1 'polypeptide(L)'
;MHEFTEWCAAQYKSRHCFGDISQTSDDFGYQHFTRNFFETSHAKGPQDAAGGIIKRQADCAILRGQTSDKDSKRSLYEYANSFLTQPRSHCKRRIFRYAETIHRDNRLSFKPVPSIRSLHQVRASRDSAKGLINISELSCFCVNCCHHMYMYDQCSNSIKTGGYTEWEMKREYRADAQENEENEQVSLQELVSVGQLIALYTDDDEEEYYMLKVEKSMETLRIDTTDSWGSLLPAGTPMFRGLYYNKTNSPFLYRLVNRESGCTCCVSGLYFKKCRYQCSSL
;
A
#
# COMPACT_ATOMS: atom_id res chain seq x y z
N MET A 1 21.91 5.50 2.86
CA MET A 1 21.14 4.66 1.93
C MET A 1 19.93 5.45 1.43
N HIS A 2 19.73 5.50 0.11
CA HIS A 2 18.52 6.03 -0.50
C HIS A 2 17.77 4.90 -1.19
N GLU A 3 16.55 4.66 -0.74
CA GLU A 3 15.65 3.70 -1.36
C GLU A 3 14.53 4.43 -2.06
N PHE A 4 14.14 3.88 -3.20
CA PHE A 4 13.02 4.36 -3.98
C PHE A 4 12.07 3.19 -4.18
N THR A 5 10.83 3.38 -3.77
CA THR A 5 9.80 2.35 -3.87
C THR A 5 8.49 2.97 -4.37
N GLU A 6 7.59 2.13 -4.83
CA GLU A 6 6.25 2.57 -5.17
C GLU A 6 5.41 2.83 -3.95
N TRP A 7 4.55 3.84 -4.08
CA TRP A 7 3.37 4.12 -3.27
C TRP A 7 3.54 3.93 -1.77
N CYS A 8 3.59 5.05 -1.05
CA CYS A 8 3.64 5.08 0.41
C CYS A 8 2.52 4.25 1.06
N ALA A 9 1.35 4.24 0.44
CA ALA A 9 0.22 3.50 0.95
C ALA A 9 0.22 2.00 0.61
N ALA A 10 1.21 1.47 -0.13
CA ALA A 10 1.34 0.02 -0.34
C ALA A 10 1.64 -0.71 0.98
N GLN A 11 2.02 0.07 2.00
CA GLN A 11 2.07 -0.33 3.40
C GLN A 11 0.75 -0.90 3.95
N TYR A 12 -0.42 -0.69 3.32
CA TYR A 12 -1.65 -1.38 3.78
C TYR A 12 -1.52 -2.91 3.74
N LYS A 13 -0.64 -3.47 2.89
CA LYS A 13 -0.33 -4.91 2.88
C LYS A 13 0.80 -5.32 3.83
N SER A 14 1.53 -4.34 4.37
CA SER A 14 2.66 -4.56 5.27
C SER A 14 2.72 -3.41 6.29
N ARG A 15 1.79 -3.44 7.25
CA ARG A 15 1.55 -2.39 8.25
C ARG A 15 2.80 -1.97 9.04
N HIS A 16 3.82 -2.81 9.08
CA HIS A 16 5.03 -2.59 9.89
C HIS A 16 6.18 -1.87 9.15
N CYS A 17 6.09 -1.62 7.84
CA CYS A 17 7.24 -1.08 7.09
C CYS A 17 7.81 0.24 7.64
N PHE A 18 6.98 1.16 8.15
CA PHE A 18 7.49 2.39 8.78
C PHE A 18 8.22 2.12 10.10
N GLY A 19 7.76 1.12 10.84
CA GLY A 19 8.45 0.61 12.01
C GLY A 19 9.81 0.02 11.65
N ASP A 20 9.89 -0.80 10.60
CA ASP A 20 11.16 -1.37 10.13
C ASP A 20 12.14 -0.28 9.69
N ILE A 21 11.66 0.80 9.05
CA ILE A 21 12.50 1.97 8.73
C ILE A 21 13.08 2.60 10.00
N SER A 22 12.28 2.69 11.07
CA SER A 22 12.74 3.23 12.34
C SER A 22 13.87 2.38 12.96
N GLN A 23 13.97 1.09 12.63
CA GLN A 23 14.98 0.17 13.17
C GLN A 23 16.15 -0.07 12.22
N THR A 24 16.09 0.48 11.01
CA THR A 24 17.05 0.19 9.93
C THR A 24 18.50 0.53 10.27
N SER A 25 18.72 1.52 11.14
CA SER A 25 20.07 1.84 11.66
C SER A 25 20.63 0.73 12.53
N ASP A 26 19.80 0.14 13.40
CA ASP A 26 20.19 -0.91 14.34
C ASP A 26 20.28 -2.27 13.63
N ASP A 27 19.33 -2.57 12.75
CA ASP A 27 19.25 -3.84 12.03
C ASP A 27 20.35 -3.99 10.97
N PHE A 28 20.72 -2.90 10.29
CA PHE A 28 21.61 -2.94 9.13
C PHE A 28 22.84 -2.03 9.25
N GLY A 29 22.99 -1.27 10.33
CA GLY A 29 24.14 -0.37 10.54
C GLY A 29 24.15 0.88 9.65
N TYR A 30 23.02 1.24 9.03
CA TYR A 30 22.95 2.45 8.21
C TYR A 30 22.93 3.70 9.09
N GLN A 31 23.93 4.58 8.93
CA GLN A 31 23.95 5.88 9.62
C GLN A 31 22.82 6.82 9.15
N HIS A 32 22.43 6.70 7.89
CA HIS A 32 21.36 7.48 7.28
C HIS A 32 20.54 6.61 6.33
N PHE A 33 19.23 6.59 6.52
CA PHE A 33 18.29 5.88 5.66
C PHE A 33 17.14 6.79 5.24
N THR A 34 16.88 6.86 3.94
CA THR A 34 15.76 7.61 3.36
C THR A 34 15.05 6.73 2.35
N ARG A 35 13.74 6.56 2.52
CA ARG A 35 12.85 5.91 1.56
C ARG A 35 11.98 6.98 0.90
N ASN A 36 11.98 6.99 -0.42
CA ASN A 36 11.14 7.88 -1.22
C ASN A 36 10.09 7.04 -1.93
N PHE A 37 8.87 7.58 -2.01
CA PHE A 37 7.74 6.96 -2.66
C PHE A 37 7.43 7.69 -3.96
N PHE A 38 7.31 6.94 -5.06
CA PHE A 38 6.74 7.46 -6.30
C PHE A 38 5.20 7.41 -6.26
N GLU A 39 4.56 8.24 -7.10
CA GLU A 39 3.13 8.15 -7.36
C GLU A 39 2.72 6.75 -7.84
N THR A 40 1.42 6.43 -7.76
CA THR A 40 0.81 5.17 -8.24
C THR A 40 0.90 5.01 -9.75
N SER A 41 2.10 4.96 -10.30
CA SER A 41 2.30 4.19 -11.51
C SER A 41 2.56 2.77 -11.05
N HIS A 42 1.83 1.80 -11.62
CA HIS A 42 2.07 0.37 -11.43
C HIS A 42 3.48 0.01 -11.93
N ALA A 43 4.52 0.41 -11.23
CA ALA A 43 5.87 0.03 -11.55
C ALA A 43 6.06 -1.42 -11.06
N LYS A 44 5.51 -2.33 -11.85
CA LYS A 44 6.10 -3.66 -11.96
C LYS A 44 7.50 -3.48 -12.51
N GLY A 45 8.42 -3.11 -11.63
CA GLY A 45 9.78 -2.76 -11.97
C GLY A 45 10.53 -4.02 -12.36
N PRO A 46 11.81 -3.87 -12.68
CA PRO A 46 12.68 -5.02 -12.96
C PRO A 46 12.66 -6.09 -11.85
N GLN A 47 12.40 -5.70 -10.60
CA GLN A 47 12.30 -6.60 -9.45
C GLN A 47 11.06 -7.50 -9.51
N ASP A 48 9.87 -6.93 -9.76
CA ASP A 48 8.63 -7.69 -9.96
C ASP A 48 8.73 -8.64 -11.17
N ALA A 49 9.36 -8.15 -12.25
CA ALA A 49 9.63 -8.97 -13.44
C ALA A 49 10.57 -10.15 -13.11
N ALA A 50 11.62 -9.92 -12.31
CA ALA A 50 12.53 -10.98 -11.87
C ALA A 50 11.81 -12.03 -11.02
N GLY A 51 10.98 -11.61 -10.07
CA GLY A 51 10.16 -12.50 -9.25
C GLY A 51 9.16 -13.31 -10.10
N GLY A 52 8.49 -12.66 -11.05
CA GLY A 52 7.57 -13.32 -11.99
C GLY A 52 8.26 -14.35 -12.88
N ILE A 53 9.49 -14.07 -13.36
CA ILE A 53 10.28 -15.01 -14.16
C ILE A 53 10.63 -16.26 -13.33
N ILE A 54 11.08 -16.10 -12.08
CA ILE A 54 11.45 -17.24 -11.23
C ILE A 54 10.22 -18.12 -10.98
N LYS A 55 9.08 -17.53 -10.60
CA LYS A 55 7.82 -18.26 -10.39
C LYS A 55 7.42 -19.07 -11.62
N ARG A 56 7.38 -18.42 -12.79
CA ARG A 56 7.03 -19.10 -14.05
C ARG A 56 7.99 -20.22 -14.42
N GLN A 57 9.30 -20.04 -14.20
CA GLN A 57 10.29 -21.08 -14.51
C GLN A 57 10.19 -22.25 -13.54
N ALA A 58 9.92 -21.99 -12.25
CA ALA A 58 9.64 -23.04 -11.27
C ALA A 58 8.40 -23.86 -11.66
N ASP A 59 7.30 -23.20 -12.04
CA ASP A 59 6.08 -23.88 -12.51
C ASP A 59 6.38 -24.76 -13.74
N CYS A 60 7.13 -24.22 -14.71
CA CYS A 60 7.54 -24.96 -15.90
C CYS A 60 8.45 -26.15 -15.57
N ALA A 61 9.34 -26.03 -14.58
CA ALA A 61 10.24 -27.10 -14.17
C ALA A 61 9.45 -28.27 -13.56
N ILE A 62 8.46 -27.96 -12.73
CA ILE A 62 7.55 -28.95 -12.14
C ILE A 62 6.74 -29.64 -13.23
N LEU A 63 6.12 -28.87 -14.13
CA LEU A 63 5.32 -29.42 -15.24
C LEU A 63 6.13 -30.31 -16.19
N ARG A 64 7.44 -30.09 -16.29
CA ARG A 64 8.36 -30.90 -17.11
C ARG A 64 8.97 -32.08 -16.36
N GLY A 65 8.63 -32.30 -15.09
CA GLY A 65 9.23 -33.33 -14.26
C GLY A 65 10.72 -33.11 -13.99
N GLN A 66 11.21 -31.86 -14.13
CA GLN A 66 12.62 -31.51 -13.88
C GLN A 66 12.89 -31.29 -12.39
N THR A 67 11.84 -31.13 -11.59
CA THR A 67 11.88 -31.09 -10.13
C THR A 67 10.58 -31.72 -9.61
N SER A 68 10.70 -32.54 -8.55
CA SER A 68 9.58 -33.27 -7.95
C SER A 68 8.88 -32.50 -6.82
N ASP A 69 9.54 -31.50 -6.25
CA ASP A 69 9.15 -30.98 -4.93
C ASP A 69 8.71 -29.52 -5.01
N LYS A 70 7.39 -29.30 -4.99
CA LYS A 70 6.78 -27.96 -4.93
C LYS A 70 7.14 -27.20 -3.65
N ASP A 71 7.48 -27.91 -2.57
CA ASP A 71 7.61 -27.35 -1.23
C ASP A 71 9.06 -27.22 -0.74
N SER A 72 10.03 -27.80 -1.47
CA SER A 72 11.44 -27.73 -1.07
C SER A 72 12.08 -26.42 -1.55
N LYS A 73 12.25 -25.47 -0.62
CA LYS A 73 13.03 -24.22 -0.84
C LYS A 73 14.40 -24.49 -1.45
N ARG A 74 15.01 -25.62 -1.07
CA ARG A 74 16.31 -26.08 -1.55
C ARG A 74 16.25 -26.50 -3.03
N SER A 75 15.21 -27.26 -3.40
CA SER A 75 14.99 -27.68 -4.79
C SER A 75 14.82 -26.49 -5.74
N LEU A 76 14.06 -25.46 -5.32
CA LEU A 76 13.93 -24.23 -6.10
C LEU A 76 15.27 -23.50 -6.28
N TYR A 77 16.08 -23.41 -5.23
CA TYR A 77 17.41 -22.82 -5.29
C TYR A 77 18.33 -23.60 -6.25
N GLU A 78 18.40 -24.92 -6.11
CA GLU A 78 19.25 -25.79 -6.94
C GLU A 78 18.86 -25.70 -8.42
N TYR A 79 17.55 -25.68 -8.73
CA TYR A 79 17.05 -25.44 -10.07
C TYR A 79 17.46 -24.05 -10.60
N ALA A 80 17.23 -23.00 -9.83
CA ALA A 80 17.56 -21.64 -10.24
C ALA A 80 19.06 -21.46 -10.48
N ASN A 81 19.89 -22.03 -9.61
CA ASN A 81 21.34 -21.96 -9.73
C ASN A 81 21.87 -22.75 -10.94
N SER A 82 21.21 -23.86 -11.29
CA SER A 82 21.61 -24.69 -12.43
C SER A 82 21.17 -24.12 -13.77
N PHE A 83 19.98 -23.52 -13.85
CA PHE A 83 19.35 -23.17 -15.13
C PHE A 83 19.08 -21.67 -15.34
N LEU A 84 19.06 -20.86 -14.28
CA LEU A 84 18.67 -19.46 -14.35
C LEU A 84 19.82 -18.48 -14.08
N THR A 85 21.02 -18.93 -13.69
CA THR A 85 22.15 -18.04 -13.37
C THR A 85 22.60 -17.19 -14.57
N GLN A 86 22.44 -17.74 -15.79
CA GLN A 86 22.69 -17.02 -17.04
C GLN A 86 21.38 -16.40 -17.58
N PRO A 87 21.24 -15.07 -17.58
CA PRO A 87 20.12 -14.39 -18.23
C PRO A 87 20.17 -14.51 -19.77
N ARG A 88 19.00 -14.58 -20.41
CA ARG A 88 18.86 -14.62 -21.88
C ARG A 88 18.80 -13.23 -22.55
N SER A 89 18.86 -12.14 -21.78
CA SER A 89 18.73 -10.75 -22.24
C SER A 89 19.62 -9.81 -21.41
N HIS A 90 19.51 -8.49 -21.59
CA HIS A 90 20.35 -7.37 -21.08
C HIS A 90 20.83 -7.39 -19.61
N CYS A 91 20.36 -8.32 -18.78
CA CYS A 91 20.95 -8.53 -17.46
C CYS A 91 22.29 -9.25 -17.63
N LYS A 92 23.37 -8.79 -16.99
CA LYS A 92 24.71 -9.38 -17.20
C LYS A 92 24.96 -10.63 -16.34
N ARG A 93 24.21 -10.79 -15.24
CA ARG A 93 24.41 -11.87 -14.26
C ARG A 93 23.20 -12.00 -13.34
N ARG A 94 22.77 -13.23 -13.04
CA ARG A 94 21.87 -13.53 -11.91
C ARG A 94 22.64 -14.31 -10.86
N ILE A 95 22.43 -13.99 -9.59
CA ILE A 95 23.04 -14.70 -8.46
C ILE A 95 21.90 -15.16 -7.58
N PHE A 96 21.88 -16.45 -7.27
CA PHE A 96 20.97 -17.01 -6.29
C PHE A 96 21.77 -17.28 -5.02
N ARG A 97 21.19 -16.97 -3.86
CA ARG A 97 21.78 -17.29 -2.55
C ARG A 97 20.75 -18.10 -1.77
N TYR A 98 21.18 -19.23 -1.23
CA TYR A 98 20.38 -20.01 -0.30
C TYR A 98 20.72 -19.59 1.12
N ALA A 99 19.68 -19.27 1.90
CA ALA A 99 19.80 -19.07 3.34
C ALA A 99 19.15 -20.27 4.02
N GLU A 100 19.94 -21.08 4.75
CA GLU A 100 19.41 -22.28 5.43
C GLU A 100 18.40 -21.91 6.52
N THR A 101 18.69 -20.84 7.25
CA THR A 101 17.85 -20.26 8.27
C THR A 101 17.62 -18.79 7.96
N ILE A 102 16.39 -18.34 8.16
CA ILE A 102 16.02 -16.93 8.12
C ILE A 102 15.41 -16.66 9.49
N HIS A 103 15.98 -15.73 10.24
CA HIS A 103 15.36 -15.24 11.45
C HIS A 103 14.09 -14.48 11.06
N ARG A 104 12.95 -15.15 11.20
CA ARG A 104 11.62 -14.60 10.88
C ARG A 104 10.96 -13.94 12.08
N ASP A 105 11.57 -14.03 13.25
CA ASP A 105 11.11 -13.36 14.46
C ASP A 105 11.28 -11.86 14.26
N ASN A 106 10.31 -11.22 13.62
CA ASN A 106 10.20 -9.79 13.65
C ASN A 106 9.73 -9.42 15.06
N ARG A 107 10.70 -9.14 15.94
CA ARG A 107 10.46 -8.93 17.38
C ARG A 107 9.55 -7.74 17.66
N LEU A 108 9.37 -6.86 16.68
CA LEU A 108 8.69 -5.59 16.85
C LEU A 108 7.52 -5.50 15.87
N SER A 109 6.32 -5.40 16.44
CA SER A 109 5.13 -4.99 15.70
C SER A 109 4.85 -3.53 16.02
N PHE A 110 4.43 -2.80 14.99
CA PHE A 110 4.16 -1.38 15.07
C PHE A 110 2.78 -1.07 14.52
N LYS A 111 2.12 -0.10 15.16
CA LYS A 111 0.85 0.44 14.68
C LYS A 111 1.03 1.17 13.34
N PRO A 112 0.02 1.16 12.47
CA PRO A 112 0.06 1.91 11.22
C PRO A 112 0.24 3.41 11.44
N VAL A 113 0.89 4.07 10.48
CA VAL A 113 0.94 5.54 10.41
C VAL A 113 -0.33 6.00 9.68
N PRO A 114 -1.08 6.99 10.20
CA PRO A 114 -2.26 7.52 9.52
C PRO A 114 -1.87 8.37 8.31
N SER A 115 -2.82 8.57 7.38
CA SER A 115 -2.69 9.51 6.25
C SER A 115 -1.48 9.28 5.34
N ILE A 116 -0.96 8.05 5.26
CA ILE A 116 0.26 7.71 4.50
C ILE A 116 0.18 8.02 3.01
N ARG A 117 -1.02 8.17 2.42
CA ARG A 117 -1.19 8.52 1.00
C ARG A 117 -0.60 9.89 0.63
N SER A 118 -0.50 10.83 1.56
CA SER A 118 0.10 12.14 1.29
C SER A 118 1.62 12.15 1.44
N LEU A 119 2.20 11.13 2.07
CA LEU A 119 3.62 11.08 2.35
C LEU A 119 4.38 10.56 1.13
N HIS A 120 5.46 11.25 0.76
CA HIS A 120 6.32 10.84 -0.35
C HIS A 120 7.74 10.56 0.10
N GLN A 121 8.10 10.87 1.34
CA GLN A 121 9.43 10.61 1.87
C GLN A 121 9.37 10.27 3.35
N VAL A 122 10.09 9.23 3.74
CA VAL A 122 10.30 8.87 5.14
C VAL A 122 11.77 8.60 5.41
N ARG A 123 12.25 9.02 6.57
CA ARG A 123 13.62 8.85 7.02
C ARG A 123 13.68 8.20 8.39
N ALA A 124 14.68 7.36 8.58
CA ALA A 124 15.07 6.97 9.93
C ALA A 124 15.59 8.21 10.66
N SER A 125 15.14 8.43 11.90
CA SER A 125 15.74 9.45 12.76
C SER A 125 17.15 9.00 13.19
N ARG A 126 18.00 9.95 13.59
CA ARG A 126 19.30 9.61 14.22
C ARG A 126 19.11 8.88 15.55
N ASP A 127 17.98 9.17 16.21
CA ASP A 127 17.51 8.49 17.42
C ASP A 127 16.60 7.29 17.06
N SER A 128 16.87 6.61 15.94
CA SER A 128 16.14 5.43 15.44
C SER A 128 15.87 4.37 16.50
N ALA A 129 16.78 4.19 17.46
CA ALA A 129 16.64 3.28 18.60
C ALA A 129 15.39 3.55 19.48
N LYS A 130 14.76 4.74 19.36
CA LYS A 130 13.50 5.10 20.04
C LYS A 130 12.26 4.87 19.18
N GLY A 131 12.39 4.35 17.95
CA GLY A 131 11.27 4.18 17.03
C GLY A 131 10.84 5.48 16.35
N LEU A 132 11.73 6.46 16.22
CA LEU A 132 11.42 7.77 15.61
C LEU A 132 11.74 7.76 14.11
N ILE A 133 10.81 8.31 13.33
CA ILE A 133 10.98 8.55 11.89
C ILE A 133 10.63 10.00 11.56
N ASN A 134 11.20 10.53 10.48
CA ASN A 134 10.80 11.82 9.92
C ASN A 134 10.01 11.61 8.65
N ILE A 135 8.81 12.18 8.57
CA ILE A 135 7.90 12.05 7.43
C ILE A 135 7.73 13.39 6.71
N SER A 136 7.51 13.35 5.40
CA SER A 136 7.26 14.54 4.59
C SER A 136 6.32 14.23 3.42
N GLU A 137 5.52 15.24 3.07
CA GLU A 137 4.57 15.19 1.98
C GLU A 137 5.23 15.15 0.61
N LEU A 138 6.46 15.66 0.46
CA LEU A 138 7.16 15.66 -0.82
C LEU A 138 8.62 15.27 -0.67
N SER A 139 9.12 14.49 -1.63
CA SER A 139 10.54 14.18 -1.70
C SER A 139 11.34 15.37 -2.21
N CYS A 140 12.42 15.73 -1.52
CA CYS A 140 13.41 16.69 -2.02
C CYS A 140 14.73 16.00 -2.40
N PHE A 141 15.29 16.40 -3.54
CA PHE A 141 16.57 15.93 -4.08
C PHE A 141 17.55 17.06 -4.39
N CYS A 142 17.42 18.21 -3.73
CA CYS A 142 18.40 19.30 -3.90
C CYS A 142 19.79 18.87 -3.41
N VAL A 143 20.83 19.65 -3.73
CA VAL A 143 22.23 19.33 -3.35
C VAL A 143 22.38 19.10 -1.85
N ASN A 144 21.73 19.92 -1.01
CA ASN A 144 21.74 19.73 0.44
C ASN A 144 21.06 18.40 0.83
N CYS A 145 20.03 17.98 0.11
CA CYS A 145 19.33 16.72 0.33
C CYS A 145 20.01 15.49 -0.28
N CYS A 146 20.85 15.63 -1.30
CA CYS A 146 21.47 14.47 -1.97
C CYS A 146 22.93 14.28 -1.57
N HIS A 147 23.63 15.37 -1.26
CA HIS A 147 25.08 15.39 -1.05
C HIS A 147 25.45 15.59 0.41
N HIS A 148 24.67 16.38 1.15
CA HIS A 148 24.92 16.68 2.56
C HIS A 148 23.81 16.09 3.43
N MET A 149 23.85 14.76 3.60
CA MET A 149 22.84 13.95 4.32
C MET A 149 22.56 14.38 5.78
N TYR A 150 23.27 15.38 6.29
CA TYR A 150 23.13 15.97 7.62
C TYR A 150 22.55 17.39 7.61
N MET A 151 22.29 17.99 6.45
CA MET A 151 21.74 19.34 6.29
C MET A 151 20.30 19.34 5.76
N TYR A 152 19.58 18.25 5.95
CA TYR A 152 18.19 18.13 5.49
C TYR A 152 17.24 19.12 6.17
N ASP A 153 17.49 19.45 7.43
CA ASP A 153 16.73 20.46 8.17
C ASP A 153 16.97 21.87 7.61
N GLN A 154 18.01 22.02 6.78
CA GLN A 154 18.38 23.22 6.06
C GLN A 154 18.10 23.07 4.55
N CYS A 155 17.13 22.22 4.20
CA CYS A 155 16.66 22.08 2.83
C CYS A 155 16.15 23.44 2.33
N SER A 156 16.79 23.96 1.27
CA SER A 156 16.40 25.22 0.63
C SER A 156 14.99 25.20 0.04
N ASN A 157 14.42 24.00 -0.15
CA ASN A 157 13.09 23.78 -0.70
C ASN A 157 12.05 23.41 0.37
N SER A 158 12.36 23.54 1.66
CA SER A 158 11.45 23.19 2.76
C SER A 158 10.07 23.83 2.64
N ILE A 159 10.00 25.08 2.15
CA ILE A 159 8.74 25.79 1.86
C ILE A 159 7.89 25.04 0.81
N LYS A 160 8.53 24.42 -0.18
CA LYS A 160 7.86 23.70 -1.26
C LYS A 160 7.56 22.25 -0.90
N THR A 161 8.43 21.60 -0.13
CA THR A 161 8.30 20.17 0.18
C THR A 161 7.47 19.89 1.43
N GLY A 162 7.06 20.94 2.15
CA GLY A 162 6.59 20.81 3.52
C GLY A 162 7.76 20.57 4.48
N GLY A 163 7.59 20.99 5.73
CA GLY A 163 8.53 20.65 6.79
C GLY A 163 8.56 19.15 7.05
N TYR A 164 9.65 18.68 7.66
CA TYR A 164 9.68 17.32 8.22
C TYR A 164 8.92 17.32 9.54
N THR A 165 8.05 16.34 9.69
CA THR A 165 7.39 16.07 10.97
C THR A 165 8.02 14.83 11.56
N GLU A 166 8.52 14.93 12.79
CA GLU A 166 8.96 13.75 13.52
C GLU A 166 7.74 12.95 13.98
N TRP A 167 7.80 11.65 13.81
CA TRP A 167 6.74 10.72 14.14
C TRP A 167 7.29 9.56 14.96
N GLU A 168 6.70 9.33 16.13
CA GLU A 168 7.04 8.22 17.01
C GLU A 168 6.22 6.97 16.68
N MET A 169 6.90 5.91 16.27
CA MET A 169 6.28 4.63 15.96
C MET A 169 5.79 3.95 17.24
N LYS A 170 4.48 3.82 17.36
CA LYS A 170 3.85 3.11 18.48
C LYS A 170 4.02 1.61 18.32
N ARG A 171 4.65 0.96 19.31
CA ARG A 171 4.72 -0.50 19.37
C ARG A 171 3.34 -1.10 19.62
N GLU A 172 3.11 -2.24 18.98
CA GLU A 172 1.96 -3.10 19.17
C GLU A 172 2.44 -4.32 19.97
N TYR A 173 1.81 -4.55 21.11
CA TYR A 173 2.13 -5.70 21.94
C TYR A 173 1.45 -6.92 21.31
N ARG A 174 2.23 -7.87 20.79
CA ARG A 174 1.70 -9.18 20.39
C ARG A 174 1.37 -9.93 21.68
N ALA A 175 0.11 -9.90 22.12
CA ALA A 175 -0.40 -11.00 22.93
C ALA A 175 -0.52 -12.17 21.95
N ASP A 176 0.33 -13.20 22.11
CA ASP A 176 0.45 -14.42 21.27
C ASP A 176 -0.74 -14.65 20.32
N ALA A 177 -0.74 -13.90 19.22
CA ALA A 177 -1.74 -14.03 18.19
C ALA A 177 -1.10 -14.92 17.15
N GLN A 178 -1.60 -16.15 17.04
CA GLN A 178 -1.45 -16.94 15.83
C GLN A 178 -1.66 -15.99 14.64
N GLU A 179 -0.75 -16.04 13.68
CA GLU A 179 -0.91 -15.39 12.37
C GLU A 179 -2.11 -16.05 11.66
N ASN A 180 -3.32 -15.72 12.10
CA ASN A 180 -4.51 -15.88 11.29
C ASN A 180 -4.49 -14.71 10.33
N GLU A 181 -4.10 -14.97 9.08
CA GLU A 181 -4.50 -14.19 7.91
C GLU A 181 -6.04 -14.28 7.70
N GLU A 182 -6.82 -14.13 8.77
CA GLU A 182 -8.26 -13.98 8.67
C GLU A 182 -8.52 -12.50 8.41
N ASN A 183 -9.30 -12.22 7.36
CA ASN A 183 -9.73 -10.90 6.92
C ASN A 183 -10.25 -10.06 8.11
N GLU A 184 -9.37 -9.31 8.78
CA GLU A 184 -9.80 -8.18 9.59
C GLU A 184 -10.49 -7.21 8.62
N GLN A 185 -11.82 -7.22 8.65
CA GLN A 185 -12.67 -6.32 7.89
C GLN A 185 -12.49 -4.93 8.51
N VAL A 186 -11.44 -4.21 8.06
CA VAL A 186 -11.14 -2.85 8.50
C VAL A 186 -12.36 -1.97 8.22
N SER A 187 -12.85 -1.30 9.26
CA SER A 187 -14.03 -0.44 9.18
C SER A 187 -13.83 0.66 8.15
N LEU A 188 -14.83 0.92 7.28
CA LEU A 188 -14.76 2.04 6.32
C LEU A 188 -14.51 3.39 7.00
N GLN A 189 -14.86 3.53 8.28
CA GLN A 189 -14.56 4.71 9.09
C GLN A 189 -13.08 5.07 9.09
N GLU A 190 -12.20 4.07 9.10
CA GLU A 190 -10.75 4.28 9.14
C GLU A 190 -10.17 4.52 7.74
N LEU A 191 -10.92 4.18 6.70
CA LEU A 191 -10.45 4.16 5.31
C LEU A 191 -10.90 5.38 4.50
N VAL A 192 -11.99 6.02 4.90
CA VAL A 192 -12.73 6.98 4.08
C VAL A 192 -12.73 8.38 4.71
N SER A 193 -12.36 9.38 3.91
CA SER A 193 -12.36 10.80 4.30
C SER A 193 -13.31 11.64 3.43
N VAL A 194 -13.78 12.76 3.97
CA VAL A 194 -14.61 13.73 3.22
C VAL A 194 -13.88 14.20 1.96
N GLY A 195 -14.60 14.28 0.85
CA GLY A 195 -14.09 14.64 -0.47
C GLY A 195 -13.56 13.48 -1.30
N GLN A 196 -13.38 12.28 -0.72
CA GLN A 196 -12.86 11.12 -1.45
C GLN A 196 -13.92 10.49 -2.36
N LEU A 197 -13.44 9.97 -3.48
CA LEU A 197 -14.20 9.12 -4.40
C LEU A 197 -13.94 7.65 -4.06
N ILE A 198 -14.99 6.90 -3.75
CA ILE A 198 -14.92 5.49 -3.39
C ILE A 198 -15.80 4.65 -4.34
N ALA A 199 -15.37 3.42 -4.59
CA ALA A 199 -16.15 2.41 -5.31
C ALA A 199 -16.63 1.35 -4.30
N LEU A 200 -17.93 1.17 -4.22
CA LEU A 200 -18.62 0.29 -3.28
C LEU A 200 -19.01 -0.97 -4.01
N TYR A 201 -18.61 -2.11 -3.46
CA TYR A 201 -19.06 -3.41 -3.94
C TYR A 201 -20.57 -3.53 -3.75
N THR A 202 -21.25 -4.15 -4.71
CA THR A 202 -22.68 -4.42 -4.67
C THR A 202 -22.96 -5.85 -5.11
N ASP A 203 -24.01 -6.45 -4.57
CA ASP A 203 -24.54 -7.76 -4.98
C ASP A 203 -25.66 -7.60 -6.03
N ASP A 204 -25.68 -6.47 -6.73
CA ASP A 204 -26.63 -6.18 -7.80
C ASP A 204 -26.27 -7.01 -9.05
N ASP A 205 -27.25 -7.68 -9.65
CA ASP A 205 -27.05 -8.49 -10.84
C ASP A 205 -26.67 -7.62 -12.07
N GLU A 206 -27.04 -6.34 -12.07
CA GLU A 206 -26.82 -5.43 -13.20
C GLU A 206 -25.52 -4.63 -13.11
N GLU A 207 -24.99 -4.41 -11.90
CA GLU A 207 -23.82 -3.56 -11.68
C GLU A 207 -22.79 -4.21 -10.77
N GLU A 208 -21.50 -4.11 -11.13
CA GLU A 208 -20.43 -4.70 -10.32
C GLU A 208 -20.03 -3.85 -9.11
N TYR A 209 -20.29 -2.53 -9.17
CA TYR A 209 -20.01 -1.58 -8.10
C TYR A 209 -20.72 -0.24 -8.32
N TYR A 210 -20.95 0.48 -7.22
CA TYR A 210 -21.43 1.86 -7.23
C TYR A 210 -20.31 2.85 -6.89
N MET A 211 -20.37 4.08 -7.38
CA MET A 211 -19.37 5.12 -7.08
C MET A 211 -19.97 6.24 -6.25
N LEU A 212 -19.29 6.61 -5.16
CA LEU A 212 -19.71 7.65 -4.22
C LEU A 212 -18.59 8.66 -3.99
N LYS A 213 -18.90 9.95 -4.11
CA LYS A 213 -18.06 11.04 -3.61
C LYS A 213 -18.56 11.44 -2.22
N VAL A 214 -17.77 11.16 -1.20
CA VAL A 214 -18.13 11.35 0.20
C VAL A 214 -18.19 12.84 0.52
N GLU A 215 -19.33 13.34 1.00
CA GLU A 215 -19.50 14.75 1.34
C GLU A 215 -19.49 15.01 2.84
N LYS A 216 -19.92 14.03 3.63
CA LYS A 216 -19.99 14.14 5.08
C LYS A 216 -19.19 13.04 5.75
N SER A 217 -18.65 13.38 6.92
CA SER A 217 -18.11 12.38 7.85
C SER A 217 -19.22 11.42 8.28
N MET A 218 -18.82 10.26 8.80
CA MET A 218 -19.76 9.23 9.22
C MET A 218 -20.81 9.78 10.19
N GLU A 219 -22.07 9.44 9.93
CA GLU A 219 -23.22 9.78 10.76
C GLU A 219 -24.06 8.53 11.05
N THR A 220 -24.70 8.48 12.21
CA THR A 220 -25.66 7.43 12.55
C THR A 220 -27.07 7.88 12.22
N LEU A 221 -27.79 7.10 11.41
CA LEU A 221 -29.17 7.40 11.05
C LEU A 221 -30.06 7.43 12.30
N ARG A 222 -30.92 8.44 12.40
CA ARG A 222 -31.88 8.57 13.51
C ARG A 222 -33.25 7.97 13.18
N ILE A 223 -33.55 7.84 11.90
CA ILE A 223 -34.80 7.31 11.35
C ILE A 223 -34.45 6.43 10.15
N ASP A 224 -35.35 5.50 9.84
CA ASP A 224 -35.26 4.69 8.63
C ASP A 224 -35.23 5.63 7.41
N THR A 225 -34.27 5.41 6.52
CA THR A 225 -34.03 6.27 5.36
C THR A 225 -33.81 5.42 4.13
N THR A 226 -34.59 5.68 3.08
CA THR A 226 -34.30 5.16 1.73
C THR A 226 -33.45 6.17 0.99
N ASP A 227 -32.33 5.75 0.44
CA ASP A 227 -31.45 6.62 -0.33
C ASP A 227 -31.85 6.70 -1.81
N SER A 228 -31.13 7.51 -2.58
CA SER A 228 -31.38 7.68 -4.02
C SER A 228 -31.00 6.44 -4.87
N TRP A 229 -30.31 5.45 -4.30
CA TRP A 229 -30.11 4.14 -4.91
C TRP A 229 -31.25 3.16 -4.61
N GLY A 230 -32.26 3.60 -3.85
CA GLY A 230 -33.39 2.74 -3.45
C GLY A 230 -33.07 1.82 -2.28
N SER A 231 -31.90 1.97 -1.64
CA SER A 231 -31.50 1.15 -0.49
C SER A 231 -32.17 1.65 0.78
N LEU A 232 -32.94 0.79 1.44
CA LEU A 232 -33.52 1.08 2.75
C LEU A 232 -32.51 0.82 3.86
N LEU A 233 -32.15 1.88 4.60
CA LEU A 233 -31.23 1.81 5.73
C LEU A 233 -32.01 2.08 7.04
N PRO A 234 -31.98 1.15 8.01
CA PRO A 234 -32.71 1.32 9.26
C PRO A 234 -32.05 2.36 10.18
N ALA A 235 -32.85 2.95 11.08
CA ALA A 235 -32.38 3.79 12.17
C ALA A 235 -31.32 3.06 13.01
N GLY A 236 -30.30 3.80 13.47
CA GLY A 236 -29.15 3.24 14.19
C GLY A 236 -27.99 2.80 13.27
N THR A 237 -28.15 2.82 11.95
CA THR A 237 -27.09 2.44 11.01
C THR A 237 -26.02 3.53 10.89
N PRO A 238 -24.72 3.23 11.11
CA PRO A 238 -23.63 4.14 10.82
C PRO A 238 -23.34 4.17 9.32
N MET A 239 -23.31 5.36 8.73
CA MET A 239 -23.25 5.52 7.28
C MET A 239 -22.43 6.73 6.82
N PHE A 240 -21.98 6.68 5.57
CA PHE A 240 -21.41 7.82 4.84
C PHE A 240 -22.41 8.35 3.81
N ARG A 241 -22.56 9.67 3.78
CA ARG A 241 -23.40 10.37 2.81
C ARG A 241 -22.54 11.06 1.76
N GLY A 242 -22.95 10.93 0.51
CA GLY A 242 -22.23 11.55 -0.60
C GLY A 242 -23.07 11.70 -1.85
N LEU A 243 -22.46 12.27 -2.87
CA LEU A 243 -23.01 12.34 -4.22
C LEU A 243 -22.58 11.09 -4.98
N TYR A 244 -23.51 10.45 -5.68
CA TYR A 244 -23.18 9.28 -6.48
C TYR A 244 -23.03 9.61 -7.96
N TYR A 245 -22.42 8.67 -8.68
CA TYR A 245 -22.25 8.77 -10.11
C TYR A 245 -23.15 7.75 -10.82
N ASN A 246 -23.84 8.22 -11.86
CA ASN A 246 -24.49 7.35 -12.83
C ASN A 246 -23.49 6.96 -13.91
N LYS A 247 -23.48 5.67 -14.25
CA LYS A 247 -22.79 5.17 -15.43
C LYS A 247 -23.45 5.74 -16.68
N THR A 248 -22.65 6.13 -17.64
CA THR A 248 -23.18 6.56 -18.95
C THR A 248 -23.13 5.40 -19.94
N ASN A 249 -23.71 5.59 -21.13
CA ASN A 249 -23.65 4.60 -22.21
C ASN A 249 -22.22 4.33 -22.71
N SER A 250 -21.24 5.16 -22.34
CA SER A 250 -19.82 4.90 -22.64
C SER A 250 -19.19 4.11 -21.50
N PRO A 251 -18.49 2.99 -21.79
CA PRO A 251 -17.73 2.30 -20.77
C PRO A 251 -16.71 3.28 -20.17
N PHE A 252 -16.63 3.30 -18.83
CA PHE A 252 -15.72 4.13 -18.03
C PHE A 252 -16.03 5.61 -17.88
N LEU A 253 -17.14 6.10 -18.45
CA LEU A 253 -17.57 7.48 -18.24
C LEU A 253 -18.73 7.51 -17.24
N TYR A 254 -18.51 8.24 -16.14
CA TYR A 254 -19.43 8.37 -15.02
C TYR A 254 -19.83 9.84 -14.87
N ARG A 255 -21.13 10.10 -14.66
CA ARG A 255 -21.66 11.44 -14.46
C ARG A 255 -22.09 11.62 -13.01
N LEU A 256 -21.50 12.63 -12.36
CA LEU A 256 -21.88 13.03 -11.01
C LEU A 256 -23.32 13.55 -10.99
N VAL A 257 -24.13 13.04 -10.06
CA VAL A 257 -25.50 13.51 -9.84
C VAL A 257 -25.51 14.48 -8.66
N ASN A 258 -25.54 15.79 -8.94
CA ASN A 258 -25.42 16.84 -7.91
C ASN A 258 -26.68 17.06 -7.06
N ARG A 259 -27.80 16.39 -7.37
CA ARG A 259 -29.11 16.63 -6.72
C ARG A 259 -29.62 15.46 -5.89
N GLU A 260 -28.94 14.32 -5.95
CA GLU A 260 -29.39 13.08 -5.33
C GLU A 260 -28.28 12.55 -4.42
N SER A 261 -28.65 12.07 -3.24
CA SER A 261 -27.70 11.67 -2.20
C SER A 261 -27.68 10.15 -2.09
N GLY A 262 -26.49 9.56 -2.27
CA GLY A 262 -26.24 8.15 -2.00
C GLY A 262 -25.83 7.96 -0.54
N CYS A 263 -26.25 6.84 0.03
CA CYS A 263 -25.91 6.46 1.40
C CYS A 263 -25.20 5.11 1.36
N THR A 264 -24.09 4.96 2.10
CA THR A 264 -23.43 3.65 2.23
C THR A 264 -23.14 3.33 3.68
N CYS A 265 -23.41 2.09 4.08
CA CYS A 265 -23.17 1.63 5.44
C CYS A 265 -21.66 1.51 5.70
N CYS A 266 -21.20 1.78 6.91
CA CYS A 266 -19.77 1.71 7.25
C CYS A 266 -19.18 0.28 7.22
N VAL A 267 -20.04 -0.75 7.13
CA VAL A 267 -19.64 -2.16 6.96
C VAL A 267 -19.65 -2.62 5.50
N SER A 268 -20.05 -1.77 4.55
CA SER A 268 -20.04 -2.12 3.13
C SER A 268 -18.63 -2.43 2.64
N GLY A 269 -18.50 -3.41 1.74
CA GLY A 269 -17.22 -3.74 1.11
C GLY A 269 -16.82 -2.69 0.07
N LEU A 270 -15.53 -2.32 0.03
CA LEU A 270 -14.99 -1.57 -1.12
C LEU A 270 -14.79 -2.53 -2.30
N TYR A 271 -15.13 -2.06 -3.50
CA TYR A 271 -14.87 -2.81 -4.71
C TYR A 271 -13.39 -2.79 -5.05
N PHE A 272 -12.74 -3.95 -4.95
CA PHE A 272 -11.32 -4.13 -5.30
C PHE A 272 -11.17 -5.03 -6.53
N LYS A 273 -11.61 -4.59 -7.71
CA LYS A 273 -11.16 -5.24 -8.96
C LYS A 273 -9.85 -4.60 -9.41
N LYS A 274 -8.89 -5.42 -9.84
CA LYS A 274 -7.68 -4.98 -10.56
C LYS A 274 -8.09 -4.32 -11.88
N CYS A 275 -8.58 -3.08 -11.86
CA CYS A 275 -8.85 -2.33 -13.07
C CYS A 275 -7.70 -1.36 -13.36
N ARG A 276 -7.16 -1.48 -14.58
CA ARG A 276 -6.30 -0.47 -15.20
C ARG A 276 -7.20 0.70 -15.59
N TYR A 277 -7.03 1.86 -14.96
CA TYR A 277 -7.62 3.10 -15.46
C TYR A 277 -6.54 4.14 -15.69
N GLN A 278 -6.45 4.61 -16.94
CA GLN A 278 -5.86 5.90 -17.28
C GLN A 278 -6.97 6.94 -17.13
N CYS A 279 -6.83 7.83 -16.14
CA CYS A 279 -7.58 9.09 -16.18
C CYS A 279 -6.92 9.99 -17.22
N SER A 280 -7.66 10.32 -18.28
CA SER A 280 -7.33 11.46 -19.14
C SER A 280 -8.17 12.64 -18.66
N SER A 281 -7.50 13.75 -18.35
CA SER A 281 -8.12 15.03 -18.03
C SER A 281 -8.57 15.71 -19.33
N LEU A 282 -9.87 15.99 -19.42
CA LEU A 282 -10.43 17.06 -20.25
C LEU A 282 -11.06 18.10 -19.32
#